data_AF-A0A364KNR6-F1
#
_entry.id   AF-A0A364KNR6-F1
#
_cell.length_a   1.000
_cell.length_b   1.000
_cell.length_c   1.000
_cell.angle_alpha   90.00
_cell.angle_beta   90.00
_cell.angle_gamma   90.00
#
_symmetry.space_group_name_H-M   'P 1'
#
loop_
_entity.id
_entity.type
_entity.pdbx_description
1 polymer ?
#
loop_
_entity_poly.entity_id
_entity_poly.type
_entity_poly.pdbx_seq_one_letter_code
_entity_poly.pdbx_strand_id
1 'polypeptide(L)'
;MSTASAPGAMQVFPGKGLGNLTLGSSLHNVLSRIKSRPQTYPAIDLAYSSTEPLIEPVVLNLPKNGLRLRFDGPDQRLRLIEVLDFSKAPLVYKNHEVVKIPKPQEQPLPTGPSFRHVYNRLFGPSYPGEYIPPADGSPFGTYVLSYPGVAFSFPLQDSAWSNNCDFVALLSSSAASPATSMAIFQGASWSEARNKLFTAPPQLPRSPALIGKGKEAVPDEIEEIRVLGAGRIELLRRSSPSLVINLSETTPQDLIAELGPPDAIYRKNDRRISIHNARGVNQPRLLSPSPGRGLDTPDTDHSSNNSPEDSDDETFSSSKVDPSSLPSECFFNYFHHGFDAFISYPTPSGPALPGSELSDTPPPATSSLLTVTKLIVHGNVPGSYPFNRYRRSRWKILLDDSGREVLTSETHYDEVAERLQNVWKGSYASSSEETALQRGMVLNRGWGDSPESSVEFLGGWEESVGGKHRAASSGPDSGQGLGNTELYGFPGLLFEVLKNGAVSSMTIY
;
A
#
# COMPACT_ATOMS: atom_id res chain seq x y z
N MET A 1 -17.39 -28.34 12.37
CA MET A 1 -17.97 -27.20 11.64
C MET A 1 -17.90 -26.00 12.56
N SER A 2 -16.94 -25.10 12.33
CA SER A 2 -16.82 -23.87 13.13
C SER A 2 -17.91 -22.90 12.69
N THR A 3 -18.81 -22.53 13.60
CA THR A 3 -19.84 -21.54 13.36
C THR A 3 -19.17 -20.18 13.20
N ALA A 4 -19.03 -19.71 11.95
CA ALA A 4 -18.63 -18.34 11.68
C ALA A 4 -19.60 -17.40 12.40
N SER A 5 -19.11 -16.60 13.35
CA SER A 5 -19.95 -15.60 13.99
C SER A 5 -20.45 -14.63 12.92
N ALA A 6 -21.73 -14.28 12.98
CA ALA A 6 -22.28 -13.30 12.07
C ALA A 6 -21.43 -12.01 12.15
N PRO A 7 -21.08 -11.38 11.02
CA PRO A 7 -20.31 -10.16 11.04
C PRO A 7 -21.06 -9.11 11.88
N GLY A 8 -20.39 -8.56 12.89
CA GLY A 8 -20.94 -7.50 13.72
C GLY A 8 -21.40 -6.31 12.88
N ALA A 9 -22.44 -5.61 13.33
CA ALA A 9 -23.00 -4.46 12.63
C ALA A 9 -21.93 -3.39 12.33
N MET A 10 -21.88 -2.94 11.08
CA MET A 10 -20.96 -1.91 10.62
C MET A 10 -21.53 -0.52 10.91
N GLN A 11 -20.85 0.21 11.79
CA GLN A 11 -21.23 1.58 12.15
C GLN A 11 -20.94 2.55 11.01
N VAL A 12 -21.94 3.30 10.58
CA VAL A 12 -21.81 4.40 9.60
C VAL A 12 -21.31 5.65 10.32
N PHE A 13 -20.22 6.22 9.82
CA PHE A 13 -19.68 7.51 10.26
C PHE A 13 -19.64 8.49 9.06
N PRO A 14 -20.66 9.33 8.87
CA PRO A 14 -20.71 10.30 7.78
C PRO A 14 -19.44 11.15 7.75
N GLY A 15 -18.86 11.34 6.56
CA GLY A 15 -17.63 12.11 6.40
C GLY A 15 -16.34 11.41 6.85
N LYS A 16 -16.44 10.23 7.46
CA LYS A 16 -15.29 9.56 8.11
C LYS A 16 -15.08 8.12 7.66
N GLY A 17 -16.11 7.30 7.56
CA GLY A 17 -15.92 5.89 7.24
C GLY A 17 -17.09 4.96 7.54
N LEU A 18 -16.84 3.66 7.37
CA LEU A 18 -17.77 2.56 7.63
C LEU A 18 -17.08 1.47 8.46
N GLY A 19 -17.49 1.32 9.72
CA GLY A 19 -16.84 0.42 10.67
C GLY A 19 -15.35 0.74 10.78
N ASN A 20 -14.50 -0.21 10.39
CA ASN A 20 -13.04 -0.07 10.40
C ASN A 20 -12.46 0.46 9.07
N LEU A 21 -13.30 0.81 8.09
CA LEU A 21 -12.90 1.36 6.81
C LEU A 21 -12.97 2.88 6.89
N THR A 22 -11.83 3.54 7.05
CA THR A 22 -11.76 4.99 7.27
C THR A 22 -11.34 5.71 6.00
N LEU A 23 -12.11 6.73 5.60
CA LEU A 23 -11.74 7.64 4.51
C LEU A 23 -10.35 8.23 4.73
N GLY A 24 -9.60 8.39 3.65
CA GLY A 24 -8.20 8.77 3.69
C GLY A 24 -7.26 7.62 4.05
N SER A 25 -7.69 6.42 4.45
CA SER A 25 -6.71 5.32 4.63
C SER A 25 -6.00 4.98 3.32
N SER A 26 -4.72 4.59 3.39
CA SER A 26 -4.02 4.09 2.20
C SER A 26 -4.58 2.76 1.72
N LEU A 27 -4.48 2.48 0.41
CA LEU A 27 -4.84 1.19 -0.19
C LEU A 27 -4.11 0.05 0.49
N HIS A 28 -2.82 0.22 0.79
CA HIS A 28 -2.02 -0.75 1.53
C HIS A 28 -2.66 -1.09 2.88
N ASN A 29 -2.98 -0.08 3.70
CA ASN A 29 -3.59 -0.29 5.02
C ASN A 29 -4.95 -0.99 4.93
N VAL A 30 -5.79 -0.58 3.96
CA VAL A 30 -7.13 -1.17 3.79
C VAL A 30 -7.04 -2.61 3.31
N LEU A 31 -6.22 -2.91 2.30
CA LEU A 31 -6.04 -4.27 1.79
C LEU A 31 -5.43 -5.20 2.85
N SER A 32 -4.39 -4.78 3.56
CA SER A 32 -3.77 -5.58 4.63
C SER A 32 -4.77 -5.93 5.74
N ARG A 33 -5.65 -4.97 6.09
CA ARG A 33 -6.71 -5.19 7.09
C ARG A 33 -7.83 -6.12 6.59
N ILE A 34 -8.20 -6.04 5.32
CA ILE A 34 -9.25 -6.89 4.75
C ILE A 34 -8.71 -8.32 4.55
N LYS A 35 -7.49 -8.46 4.01
CA LYS A 35 -6.81 -9.76 3.79
C LYS A 35 -6.57 -10.53 5.09
N SER A 36 -6.28 -9.85 6.19
CA SER A 36 -6.13 -10.49 7.51
C SER A 36 -7.46 -10.98 8.12
N ARG A 37 -8.60 -10.78 7.45
CA ARG A 37 -9.95 -11.17 7.93
C ARG A 37 -10.74 -11.91 6.85
N PRO A 38 -10.26 -13.06 6.36
CA PRO A 38 -10.89 -13.79 5.26
C PRO A 38 -12.32 -14.26 5.58
N GLN A 39 -12.65 -14.47 6.86
CA GLN A 39 -14.01 -14.84 7.27
C GLN A 39 -15.00 -13.67 7.13
N THR A 40 -14.53 -12.43 7.33
CA THR A 40 -15.36 -11.22 7.18
C THR A 40 -15.42 -10.76 5.72
N TYR A 41 -14.32 -10.92 4.98
CA TYR A 41 -14.17 -10.49 3.60
C TYR A 41 -13.72 -11.66 2.71
N PRO A 42 -14.61 -12.62 2.43
CA PRO A 42 -14.25 -13.85 1.72
C PRO A 42 -14.03 -13.69 0.21
N ALA A 43 -14.41 -12.55 -0.36
CA ALA A 43 -14.19 -12.24 -1.78
C ALA A 43 -13.73 -10.79 -1.91
N ILE A 44 -12.62 -10.60 -2.63
CA ILE A 44 -11.94 -9.33 -2.79
C ILE A 44 -11.58 -9.19 -4.28
N ASP A 45 -12.27 -8.31 -4.98
CA ASP A 45 -12.01 -8.05 -6.40
C ASP A 45 -11.35 -6.68 -6.55
N LEU A 46 -10.19 -6.63 -7.18
CA LEU A 46 -9.46 -5.41 -7.44
C LEU A 46 -9.51 -5.08 -8.93
N ALA A 47 -9.95 -3.87 -9.25
CA ALA A 47 -9.95 -3.33 -10.61
C ALA A 47 -9.09 -2.06 -10.67
N TYR A 48 -8.27 -1.96 -11.71
CA TYR A 48 -7.36 -0.84 -11.95
C TYR A 48 -7.13 -0.70 -13.46
N SER A 49 -6.67 0.49 -13.89
CA SER A 49 -6.24 0.71 -15.27
C SER A 49 -4.88 0.05 -15.51
N SER A 50 -4.79 -0.86 -16.49
CA SER A 50 -3.52 -1.49 -16.86
C SER A 50 -2.58 -0.54 -17.60
N THR A 51 -3.11 0.51 -18.24
CA THR A 51 -2.32 1.53 -18.95
C THR A 51 -1.88 2.67 -18.03
N GLU A 52 -2.76 3.11 -17.12
CA GLU A 52 -2.51 4.27 -16.25
C GLU A 52 -2.80 3.96 -14.77
N PRO A 53 -2.11 2.97 -14.15
CA PRO A 53 -2.43 2.47 -12.81
C PRO A 53 -2.15 3.47 -11.67
N LEU A 54 -1.43 4.56 -11.96
CA LEU A 54 -1.06 5.60 -10.99
C LEU A 54 -1.83 6.91 -11.16
N ILE A 55 -2.65 7.02 -12.20
CA ILE A 55 -3.48 8.19 -12.49
C ILE A 55 -4.95 7.84 -12.22
N GLU A 56 -5.41 6.73 -12.79
CA GLU A 56 -6.80 6.30 -12.67
C GLU A 56 -7.13 5.73 -11.28
N PRO A 57 -8.36 5.94 -10.77
CA PRO A 57 -8.78 5.39 -9.49
C PRO A 57 -8.69 3.86 -9.43
N VAL A 58 -8.24 3.34 -8.28
CA VAL A 58 -8.27 1.91 -7.98
C VAL A 58 -9.60 1.57 -7.30
N VAL A 59 -10.29 0.54 -7.78
CA VAL A 59 -11.58 0.10 -7.26
C VAL A 59 -11.43 -1.26 -6.58
N LEU A 60 -11.85 -1.33 -5.33
CA LEU A 60 -11.89 -2.55 -4.53
C LEU A 60 -13.34 -2.94 -4.27
N ASN A 61 -13.81 -4.01 -4.90
CA ASN A 61 -15.15 -4.56 -4.69
C ASN A 61 -15.09 -5.67 -3.64
N LEU A 62 -16.04 -5.63 -2.71
CA LEU A 62 -16.26 -6.64 -1.69
C LEU A 62 -17.66 -7.23 -1.93
N PRO A 63 -17.83 -8.07 -2.97
CA PRO A 63 -19.15 -8.46 -3.48
C PRO A 63 -19.99 -9.23 -2.45
N LYS A 64 -19.34 -9.93 -1.51
CA LYS A 64 -19.98 -10.67 -0.41
C LYS A 64 -20.41 -9.77 0.75
N ASN A 65 -19.89 -8.55 0.81
CA ASN A 65 -20.26 -7.54 1.80
C ASN A 65 -21.16 -6.45 1.20
N GLY A 66 -21.36 -6.43 -0.12
CA GLY A 66 -22.14 -5.40 -0.80
C GLY A 66 -21.45 -4.03 -0.83
N LEU A 67 -20.12 -4.00 -0.74
CA LEU A 67 -19.35 -2.76 -0.64
C LEU A 67 -18.46 -2.54 -1.88
N ARG A 68 -18.26 -1.28 -2.22
CA ARG A 68 -17.25 -0.83 -3.18
C ARG A 68 -16.44 0.31 -2.56
N LEU A 69 -15.13 0.17 -2.56
CA LEU A 69 -14.19 1.16 -2.04
C LEU A 69 -13.40 1.73 -3.22
N ARG A 70 -13.28 3.06 -3.32
CA ARG A 70 -12.55 3.70 -4.42
C ARG A 70 -11.42 4.54 -3.87
N PHE A 71 -10.23 4.31 -4.41
CA PHE A 71 -9.00 4.99 -4.08
C PHE A 71 -8.60 5.92 -5.22
N ASP A 72 -7.95 7.05 -4.93
CA ASP A 72 -7.30 7.81 -6.01
C ASP A 72 -6.10 7.05 -6.59
N GLY A 73 -5.65 7.43 -7.79
CA GLY A 73 -4.45 6.85 -8.40
C GLY A 73 -3.17 7.33 -7.71
N PRO A 74 -2.91 8.66 -7.63
CA PRO A 74 -1.59 9.17 -7.25
C PRO A 74 -1.11 8.85 -5.83
N ASP A 75 -2.00 8.90 -4.82
CA ASP A 75 -1.63 8.66 -3.40
C ASP A 75 -2.29 7.40 -2.83
N GLN A 76 -3.09 6.69 -3.64
CA GLN A 76 -3.85 5.49 -3.29
C GLN A 76 -4.64 5.64 -1.99
N ARG A 77 -5.39 6.73 -1.87
CA ARG A 77 -6.17 7.11 -0.69
C ARG A 77 -7.63 6.77 -0.86
N LEU A 78 -8.23 6.15 0.15
CA LEU A 78 -9.66 5.83 0.14
C LEU A 78 -10.49 7.11 0.09
N ARG A 79 -11.11 7.39 -1.06
CA ARG A 79 -11.90 8.61 -1.32
C ARG A 79 -13.39 8.40 -1.17
N LEU A 80 -13.87 7.20 -1.47
CA LEU A 80 -15.29 6.89 -1.47
C LEU A 80 -15.53 5.46 -0.96
N ILE A 81 -16.51 5.33 -0.08
CA ILE A 81 -17.06 4.04 0.36
C ILE A 81 -18.51 4.00 -0.08
N GLU A 82 -18.87 2.97 -0.83
CA GLU A 82 -20.22 2.76 -1.34
C GLU A 82 -20.78 1.46 -0.78
N VAL A 83 -22.00 1.53 -0.26
CA VAL A 83 -22.86 0.37 -0.04
C VAL A 83 -23.74 0.24 -1.26
N LEU A 84 -23.58 -0.87 -1.98
CA LEU A 84 -24.32 -1.20 -3.20
C LEU A 84 -25.40 -2.26 -2.96
N ASP A 85 -25.34 -2.95 -1.82
CA ASP A 85 -26.30 -3.99 -1.44
C ASP A 85 -26.45 -4.00 0.09
N PHE A 86 -27.55 -3.42 0.57
CA PHE A 86 -27.81 -3.29 2.01
C PHE A 86 -28.16 -4.63 2.68
N SER A 87 -28.41 -5.69 1.91
CA SER A 87 -28.75 -7.02 2.46
C SER A 87 -27.51 -7.81 2.92
N LYS A 88 -26.31 -7.40 2.46
CA LYS A 88 -25.07 -8.16 2.66
C LYS A 88 -24.25 -7.76 3.88
N ALA A 89 -24.55 -6.61 4.47
CA ALA A 89 -23.90 -6.15 5.69
C ALA A 89 -24.92 -5.45 6.60
N PRO A 90 -25.02 -5.83 7.89
CA PRO A 90 -25.82 -5.08 8.84
C PRO A 90 -25.19 -3.70 9.07
N LEU A 91 -25.97 -2.63 8.91
CA LEU A 91 -25.51 -1.25 8.97
C LEU A 91 -26.24 -0.48 10.07
N VAL A 92 -25.51 0.28 10.88
CA VAL A 92 -26.08 1.05 12.00
C VAL A 92 -25.59 2.50 11.96
N TYR A 93 -26.48 3.45 12.19
CA TYR A 93 -26.18 4.87 12.37
C TYR A 93 -26.82 5.37 13.67
N LYS A 94 -26.02 5.90 14.61
CA LYS A 94 -26.48 6.39 15.92
C LYS A 94 -27.45 5.41 16.62
N ASN A 95 -27.07 4.13 16.70
CA ASN A 95 -27.87 3.03 17.27
C ASN A 95 -29.17 2.69 16.53
N HIS A 96 -29.42 3.27 15.35
CA HIS A 96 -30.52 2.90 14.48
C HIS A 96 -30.02 2.08 13.29
N GLU A 97 -30.68 0.97 13.01
CA GLU A 97 -30.41 0.19 11.79
C GLU A 97 -30.70 1.03 10.56
N VAL A 98 -29.77 1.04 9.60
CA VAL A 98 -29.96 1.75 8.33
C VAL A 98 -31.06 1.06 7.53
N VAL A 99 -31.08 -0.28 7.51
CA VAL A 99 -32.18 -1.08 6.95
C VAL A 99 -32.60 -2.10 7.99
N LYS A 100 -33.89 -2.15 8.29
CA LYS A 100 -34.45 -3.23 9.12
C LYS A 100 -34.52 -4.48 8.26
N ILE A 101 -33.76 -5.51 8.60
CA ILE A 101 -33.85 -6.81 7.93
C ILE A 101 -35.12 -7.50 8.46
N PRO A 102 -36.17 -7.72 7.64
CA PRO A 102 -37.37 -8.42 8.08
C PRO A 102 -37.06 -9.87 8.46
N LYS A 103 -37.82 -10.43 9.40
CA LYS A 103 -37.75 -11.86 9.71
C LYS A 103 -38.16 -12.68 8.47
N PRO A 104 -37.64 -13.91 8.28
CA PRO A 104 -37.72 -14.69 7.03
C PRO A 104 -39.12 -15.09 6.47
N GLN A 105 -40.22 -14.51 6.97
CA GLN A 105 -41.59 -14.89 6.60
C GLN A 105 -42.39 -13.84 5.82
N GLU A 106 -41.83 -12.66 5.51
CA GLU A 106 -42.58 -11.58 4.82
C GLU A 106 -41.88 -11.07 3.55
N GLN A 107 -42.51 -11.32 2.39
CA GLN A 107 -42.40 -10.61 1.09
C GLN A 107 -41.00 -10.33 0.49
N PRO A 108 -40.88 -10.05 -0.84
CA PRO A 108 -39.59 -9.72 -1.42
C PRO A 108 -38.97 -8.51 -0.70
N LEU A 109 -37.73 -8.68 -0.24
CA LEU A 109 -37.00 -7.76 0.61
C LEU A 109 -36.88 -6.36 -0.02
N PRO A 110 -37.08 -5.27 0.75
CA PRO A 110 -36.58 -3.98 0.33
C PRO A 110 -35.05 -4.07 0.23
N THR A 111 -34.51 -3.80 -0.95
CA THR A 111 -33.06 -3.85 -1.23
C THR A 111 -32.28 -2.74 -0.52
N GLY A 112 -32.96 -1.77 0.09
CA GLY A 112 -32.36 -0.69 0.86
C GLY A 112 -33.37 0.16 1.64
N PRO A 113 -32.93 1.26 2.29
CA PRO A 113 -33.77 2.06 3.16
C PRO A 113 -34.78 2.92 2.39
N SER A 114 -36.00 3.04 2.90
CA SER A 114 -36.99 3.98 2.34
C SER A 114 -36.61 5.42 2.66
N PHE A 115 -37.04 6.36 1.82
CA PHE A 115 -36.83 7.79 2.04
C PHE A 115 -37.32 8.22 3.43
N ARG A 116 -38.54 7.80 3.81
CA ARG A 116 -39.11 8.13 5.13
C ARG A 116 -38.26 7.63 6.30
N HIS A 117 -37.59 6.49 6.16
CA HIS A 117 -36.69 5.98 7.20
C HIS A 117 -35.43 6.84 7.30
N VAL A 118 -34.80 7.12 6.16
CA VAL A 118 -33.62 8.01 6.10
C VAL A 118 -33.94 9.39 6.67
N TYR A 119 -35.03 9.99 6.21
CA TYR A 119 -35.44 11.36 6.54
C TYR A 119 -35.97 11.50 7.98
N ASN A 120 -36.85 10.60 8.44
CA ASN A 120 -37.51 10.77 9.75
C ASN A 120 -36.78 10.10 10.92
N ARG A 121 -35.92 9.09 10.67
CA ARG A 121 -35.30 8.29 11.73
C ARG A 121 -33.78 8.42 11.78
N LEU A 122 -33.12 8.53 10.63
CA LEU A 122 -31.66 8.51 10.59
C LEU A 122 -31.06 9.92 10.63
N PHE A 123 -31.33 10.75 9.62
CA PHE A 123 -30.59 11.99 9.40
C PHE A 123 -31.40 13.28 9.58
N GLY A 124 -32.73 13.21 9.54
CA GLY A 124 -33.57 14.39 9.68
C GLY A 124 -33.79 15.15 8.37
N PRO A 125 -34.39 16.36 8.47
CA PRO A 125 -34.59 17.26 7.35
C PRO A 125 -33.28 17.56 6.60
N SER A 126 -33.38 17.71 5.27
CA SER A 126 -32.26 18.09 4.42
C SER A 126 -32.69 19.12 3.38
N TYR A 127 -31.70 19.73 2.74
CA TYR A 127 -31.91 20.53 1.53
C TYR A 127 -32.29 19.61 0.35
N PRO A 128 -32.91 20.15 -0.71
CA PRO A 128 -33.12 19.43 -1.95
C PRO A 128 -31.81 18.81 -2.48
N GLY A 129 -31.93 17.60 -3.00
CA GLY A 129 -30.84 16.82 -3.56
C GLY A 129 -30.65 17.07 -5.05
N GLU A 130 -29.82 16.23 -5.67
CA GLU A 130 -29.55 16.27 -7.10
C GLU A 130 -30.36 15.19 -7.82
N TYR A 131 -31.12 15.56 -8.85
CA TYR A 131 -31.73 14.60 -9.75
C TYR A 131 -30.84 14.37 -10.98
N ILE A 132 -30.59 13.10 -11.28
CA ILE A 132 -29.85 12.65 -12.45
C ILE A 132 -30.85 11.93 -13.37
N PRO A 133 -31.13 12.44 -14.58
CA PRO A 133 -32.06 11.81 -15.49
C PRO A 133 -31.56 10.45 -15.98
N PRO A 134 -32.45 9.56 -16.45
CA PRO A 134 -32.07 8.26 -16.99
C PRO A 134 -31.16 8.39 -18.22
N ALA A 135 -30.05 7.64 -18.25
CA ALA A 135 -29.12 7.63 -19.38
C ALA A 135 -29.56 6.69 -20.52
N ASP A 136 -30.24 5.59 -20.20
CA ASP A 136 -30.45 4.45 -21.11
C ASP A 136 -31.91 4.27 -21.56
N GLY A 137 -32.70 5.35 -21.59
CA GLY A 137 -34.14 5.28 -21.90
C GLY A 137 -34.98 4.56 -20.82
N SER A 138 -34.38 4.28 -19.66
CA SER A 138 -35.06 3.80 -18.45
C SER A 138 -36.16 4.81 -18.04
N PRO A 139 -37.32 4.35 -17.53
CA PRO A 139 -38.34 5.25 -16.98
C PRO A 139 -37.93 5.84 -15.61
N PHE A 140 -36.81 5.40 -15.04
CA PHE A 140 -36.31 5.84 -13.75
C PHE A 140 -34.97 6.56 -13.88
N GLY A 141 -34.93 7.80 -13.39
CA GLY A 141 -33.70 8.49 -13.04
C GLY A 141 -33.29 8.23 -11.59
N THR A 142 -32.25 8.91 -11.14
CA THR A 142 -31.71 8.79 -9.78
C THR A 142 -31.80 10.11 -9.04
N TYR A 143 -32.54 10.14 -7.93
CA TYR A 143 -32.51 11.26 -7.00
C TYR A 143 -31.50 10.98 -5.89
N VAL A 144 -30.47 11.82 -5.78
CA VAL A 144 -29.44 11.71 -4.75
C VAL A 144 -29.74 12.65 -3.60
N LEU A 145 -30.24 12.09 -2.50
CA LEU A 145 -30.44 12.84 -1.25
C LEU A 145 -29.11 12.91 -0.50
N SER A 146 -28.63 14.12 -0.26
CA SER A 146 -27.34 14.35 0.38
C SER A 146 -27.48 14.90 1.80
N TYR A 147 -26.54 14.49 2.64
CA TYR A 147 -26.20 15.07 3.93
C TYR A 147 -24.68 15.32 3.99
N PRO A 148 -24.17 16.05 4.99
CA PRO A 148 -22.73 16.17 5.18
C PRO A 148 -22.04 14.80 5.31
N GLY A 149 -21.24 14.48 4.30
CA GLY A 149 -20.41 13.28 4.21
C GLY A 149 -21.13 11.95 4.00
N VAL A 150 -22.43 11.97 3.66
CA VAL A 150 -23.19 10.77 3.27
C VAL A 150 -24.31 11.12 2.29
N ALA A 151 -24.58 10.25 1.32
CA ALA A 151 -25.68 10.41 0.37
C ALA A 151 -26.36 9.08 0.07
N PHE A 152 -27.65 9.15 -0.29
CA PHE A 152 -28.49 8.01 -0.65
C PHE A 152 -29.06 8.22 -2.05
N SER A 153 -28.98 7.18 -2.88
CA SER A 153 -29.48 7.21 -4.26
C SER A 153 -30.81 6.49 -4.34
N PHE A 154 -31.88 7.22 -4.67
CA PHE A 154 -33.24 6.69 -4.81
C PHE A 154 -33.63 6.65 -6.29
N PRO A 155 -34.02 5.48 -6.83
CA PRO A 155 -34.66 5.42 -8.15
C PRO A 155 -35.97 6.21 -8.13
N LEU A 156 -36.17 7.09 -9.11
CA LEU A 156 -37.31 7.99 -9.20
C LEU A 156 -37.87 8.01 -10.62
N GLN A 157 -39.19 7.82 -10.76
CA GLN A 157 -39.88 7.92 -12.06
C GLN A 157 -39.62 9.28 -12.70
N ASP A 158 -39.03 9.28 -13.90
CA ASP A 158 -38.66 10.51 -14.62
C ASP A 158 -39.89 11.35 -14.94
N SER A 159 -41.01 10.72 -15.31
CA SER A 159 -42.28 11.40 -15.59
C SER A 159 -42.88 12.14 -14.39
N ALA A 160 -42.45 11.83 -13.16
CA ALA A 160 -42.94 12.47 -11.94
C ALA A 160 -42.03 13.62 -11.47
N TRP A 161 -40.85 13.79 -12.06
CA TRP A 161 -39.87 14.78 -11.66
C TRP A 161 -40.16 16.17 -12.27
N SER A 162 -39.95 17.22 -11.48
CA SER A 162 -39.85 18.60 -11.98
C SER A 162 -39.01 19.47 -11.04
N ASN A 163 -38.39 20.54 -11.55
CA ASN A 163 -37.53 21.42 -10.74
C ASN A 163 -38.24 22.14 -9.59
N ASN A 164 -39.57 22.24 -9.64
CA ASN A 164 -40.39 22.93 -8.63
C ASN A 164 -41.18 21.96 -7.74
N CYS A 165 -40.92 20.66 -7.83
CA CYS A 165 -41.64 19.68 -7.02
C CYS A 165 -41.23 19.75 -5.54
N ASP A 166 -42.18 19.44 -4.65
CA ASP A 166 -41.85 19.13 -3.26
C ASP A 166 -41.19 17.74 -3.22
N PHE A 167 -39.87 17.73 -3.11
CA PHE A 167 -39.09 16.49 -3.11
C PHE A 167 -39.45 15.56 -1.94
N VAL A 168 -39.92 16.09 -0.80
CA VAL A 168 -40.29 15.28 0.36
C VAL A 168 -41.57 14.51 0.06
N ALA A 169 -42.57 15.20 -0.51
CA ALA A 169 -43.81 14.57 -0.96
C ALA A 169 -43.53 13.55 -2.08
N LEU A 170 -42.68 13.91 -3.04
CA LEU A 170 -42.34 13.07 -4.18
C LEU A 170 -41.61 11.78 -3.75
N LEU A 171 -40.55 11.88 -2.94
CA LEU A 171 -39.81 10.71 -2.45
C LEU A 171 -40.58 9.88 -1.41
N SER A 172 -41.63 10.44 -0.82
CA SER A 172 -42.55 9.73 0.08
C SER A 172 -43.70 9.03 -0.65
N SER A 173 -43.81 9.23 -1.97
CA SER A 173 -44.86 8.66 -2.83
C SER A 173 -44.42 7.35 -3.48
N SER A 174 -45.30 6.72 -4.26
CA SER A 174 -44.98 5.53 -5.06
C SER A 174 -44.10 5.82 -6.28
N ALA A 175 -43.81 7.09 -6.58
CA ALA A 175 -42.92 7.46 -7.69
C ALA A 175 -41.44 7.15 -7.39
N ALA A 176 -41.07 7.05 -6.10
CA ALA A 176 -39.72 6.73 -5.66
C ALA A 176 -39.63 5.33 -5.05
N SER A 177 -38.56 4.62 -5.38
CA SER A 177 -38.23 3.32 -4.78
C SER A 177 -37.26 3.49 -3.60
N PRO A 178 -37.11 2.50 -2.70
CA PRO A 178 -36.09 2.51 -1.67
C PRO A 178 -34.68 2.73 -2.25
N ALA A 179 -33.77 3.27 -1.44
CA ALA A 179 -32.43 3.60 -1.90
C ALA A 179 -31.68 2.35 -2.38
N THR A 180 -31.02 2.45 -3.53
CA THR A 180 -30.22 1.36 -4.11
C THR A 180 -28.76 1.46 -3.72
N SER A 181 -28.30 2.62 -3.29
CA SER A 181 -26.93 2.80 -2.78
C SER A 181 -26.82 3.87 -1.72
N MET A 182 -25.78 3.75 -0.90
CA MET A 182 -25.32 4.77 0.04
C MET A 182 -23.85 5.06 -0.20
N ALA A 183 -23.50 6.34 -0.33
CA ALA A 183 -22.13 6.82 -0.50
C ALA A 183 -21.66 7.52 0.79
N ILE A 184 -20.46 7.19 1.27
CA ILE A 184 -19.78 7.88 2.37
C ILE A 184 -18.51 8.51 1.79
N PHE A 185 -18.42 9.83 1.91
CA PHE A 185 -17.39 10.67 1.27
C PHE A 185 -17.04 11.84 2.18
N GLN A 186 -15.94 12.54 1.88
CA GLN A 186 -15.59 13.77 2.57
C GLN A 186 -16.18 14.99 1.83
N GLY A 187 -17.04 15.78 2.48
CA GLY A 187 -17.62 16.98 1.91
C GLY A 187 -18.94 17.39 2.57
N ALA A 188 -19.41 18.60 2.25
CA ALA A 188 -20.68 19.13 2.78
C ALA A 188 -21.91 18.55 2.06
N SER A 189 -21.78 18.27 0.76
CA SER A 189 -22.84 17.67 -0.07
C SER A 189 -22.24 16.81 -1.19
N TRP A 190 -23.04 15.89 -1.73
CA TRP A 190 -22.63 14.99 -2.82
C TRP A 190 -22.34 15.75 -4.12
N SER A 191 -23.18 16.71 -4.48
CA SER A 191 -23.04 17.51 -5.70
C SER A 191 -21.73 18.30 -5.73
N GLU A 192 -21.30 18.82 -4.58
CA GLU A 192 -20.00 19.49 -4.43
C GLU A 192 -18.83 18.51 -4.43
N ALA A 193 -18.97 17.40 -3.70
CA ALA A 193 -17.87 16.45 -3.49
C ALA A 193 -17.57 15.62 -4.74
N ARG A 194 -18.59 15.15 -5.47
CA ARG A 194 -18.45 14.12 -6.54
C ARG A 194 -17.45 14.48 -7.63
N ASN A 195 -17.35 15.76 -7.97
CA ASN A 195 -16.45 16.27 -9.02
C ASN A 195 -14.99 16.41 -8.55
N LYS A 196 -14.75 16.35 -7.24
CA LYS A 196 -13.43 16.56 -6.62
C LYS A 196 -12.94 15.38 -5.79
N LEU A 197 -13.69 14.27 -5.73
CA LEU A 197 -13.40 13.11 -4.88
C LEU A 197 -11.95 12.63 -5.02
N PHE A 198 -11.47 12.53 -6.26
CA PHE A 198 -10.15 11.96 -6.59
C PHE A 198 -9.06 13.00 -6.83
N THR A 199 -9.40 14.30 -6.80
CA THR A 199 -8.46 15.40 -7.09
C THR A 199 -8.23 16.31 -5.88
N ALA A 200 -9.15 16.37 -4.92
CA ALA A 200 -9.00 17.17 -3.72
C ALA A 200 -7.88 16.63 -2.80
N PRO A 201 -7.07 17.50 -2.17
CA PRO A 201 -6.07 17.08 -1.19
C PRO A 201 -6.72 16.30 -0.01
N PRO A 202 -6.23 15.08 0.33
CA PRO A 202 -6.77 14.31 1.44
C PRO A 202 -6.48 14.97 2.80
N GLN A 203 -7.55 15.21 3.58
CA GLN A 203 -7.46 15.90 4.87
C GLN A 203 -7.15 14.97 6.05
N LEU A 204 -7.45 13.69 5.92
CA LEU A 204 -7.14 12.67 6.94
C LEU A 204 -5.76 12.04 6.66
N PRO A 205 -5.05 11.51 7.68
CA PRO A 205 -3.80 10.77 7.50
C PRO A 205 -4.01 9.42 6.80
N ARG A 206 -2.94 8.83 6.24
CA ARG A 206 -2.93 7.50 5.59
C ARG A 206 -3.14 6.39 6.59
N SER A 207 -2.64 6.58 7.80
CA SER A 207 -2.88 5.68 8.93
C SER A 207 -4.02 6.20 9.81
N PRO A 208 -5.11 5.44 9.99
CA PRO A 208 -6.16 5.79 10.96
C PRO A 208 -5.65 5.96 12.39
N ALA A 209 -4.49 5.38 12.74
CA ALA A 209 -3.91 5.48 14.07
C ALA A 209 -3.47 6.92 14.43
N LEU A 210 -3.22 7.76 13.43
CA LEU A 210 -2.83 9.16 13.62
C LEU A 210 -4.03 10.10 13.82
N ILE A 211 -5.26 9.62 13.59
CA ILE A 211 -6.46 10.47 13.71
C ILE A 211 -6.68 10.85 15.18
N GLY A 212 -6.62 12.15 15.47
CA GLY A 212 -6.87 12.68 16.81
C GLY A 212 -5.76 12.42 17.83
N LYS A 213 -4.57 11.97 17.38
CA LYS A 213 -3.38 11.83 18.23
C LYS A 213 -2.49 13.07 18.11
N GLY A 214 -1.87 13.46 19.23
CA GLY A 214 -0.85 14.51 19.26
C GLY A 214 0.51 14.00 18.80
N LYS A 215 1.40 14.93 18.41
CA LYS A 215 2.71 14.66 17.79
C LYS A 215 3.66 13.80 18.64
N GLU A 216 3.46 13.74 19.96
CA GLU A 216 4.36 13.01 20.87
C GLU A 216 4.03 11.52 21.01
N ALA A 217 2.83 11.07 20.62
CA ALA A 217 2.37 9.72 20.90
C ALA A 217 2.72 8.69 19.80
N VAL A 218 2.87 9.14 18.55
CA VAL A 218 3.10 8.30 17.37
C VAL A 218 3.97 9.05 16.38
N PRO A 219 5.01 8.42 15.79
CA PRO A 219 5.79 9.02 14.70
C PRO A 219 4.90 9.52 13.56
N ASP A 220 5.29 10.64 12.98
CA ASP A 220 4.53 11.26 11.89
C ASP A 220 4.62 10.45 10.59
N GLU A 221 3.68 10.65 9.68
CA GLU A 221 3.71 9.99 8.37
C GLU A 221 4.50 10.78 7.32
N ILE A 222 5.23 10.05 6.47
CA ILE A 222 5.88 10.61 5.28
C ILE A 222 4.86 10.79 4.15
N GLU A 223 4.71 12.02 3.65
CA GLU A 223 3.81 12.35 2.54
C GLU A 223 4.47 12.26 1.17
N GLU A 224 5.74 12.66 1.07
CA GLU A 224 6.49 12.77 -0.18
C GLU A 224 7.99 12.64 0.10
N ILE A 225 8.71 11.98 -0.80
CA ILE A 225 10.18 11.85 -0.77
C ILE A 225 10.77 12.72 -1.88
N ARG A 226 11.71 13.60 -1.56
CA ARG A 226 12.38 14.47 -2.54
C ARG A 226 13.84 14.09 -2.63
N VAL A 227 14.28 13.78 -3.84
CA VAL A 227 15.68 13.54 -4.17
C VAL A 227 16.31 14.88 -4.52
N LEU A 228 17.31 15.27 -3.73
CA LEU A 228 18.03 16.54 -3.90
C LEU A 228 19.35 16.35 -4.69
N GLY A 229 19.86 15.11 -4.77
CA GLY A 229 21.18 14.80 -5.33
C GLY A 229 22.27 14.78 -4.25
N ALA A 230 23.50 14.40 -4.63
CA ALA A 230 24.66 14.32 -3.72
C ALA A 230 24.41 13.44 -2.46
N GLY A 231 23.63 12.37 -2.61
CA GLY A 231 23.22 11.51 -1.50
C GLY A 231 22.22 12.14 -0.51
N ARG A 232 21.60 13.29 -0.82
CA ARG A 232 20.63 13.96 0.06
C ARG A 232 19.19 13.67 -0.34
N ILE A 233 18.40 13.24 0.64
CA ILE A 233 17.00 12.87 0.46
C ILE A 233 16.15 13.57 1.53
N GLU A 234 15.18 14.39 1.12
CA GLU A 234 14.24 15.04 2.03
C GLU A 234 12.93 14.23 2.11
N LEU A 235 12.54 13.84 3.32
CA LEU A 235 11.27 13.22 3.65
C LEU A 235 10.31 14.30 4.19
N LEU A 236 9.30 14.64 3.39
CA LEU A 236 8.26 15.58 3.79
C LEU A 236 7.29 14.89 4.75
N ARG A 237 7.18 15.41 5.96
CA ARG A 237 6.27 14.91 7.01
C ARG A 237 4.96 15.70 7.03
N ARG A 238 3.86 15.05 7.39
CA ARG A 238 2.51 15.63 7.34
C ARG A 238 2.31 16.79 8.33
N SER A 239 2.84 16.65 9.54
CA SER A 239 2.59 17.53 10.68
C SER A 239 3.87 18.08 11.32
N SER A 240 4.99 17.37 11.16
CA SER A 240 6.32 17.70 11.66
C SER A 240 7.20 18.32 10.56
N PRO A 241 8.31 19.00 10.91
CA PRO A 241 9.26 19.53 9.92
C PRO A 241 9.80 18.43 9.00
N SER A 242 10.35 18.72 7.82
CA SER A 242 10.96 17.67 7.00
C SER A 242 12.16 17.00 7.69
N LEU A 243 12.44 15.76 7.31
CA LEU A 243 13.62 14.99 7.75
C LEU A 243 14.56 14.82 6.55
N VAL A 244 15.84 15.13 6.72
CA VAL A 244 16.84 14.90 5.67
C VAL A 244 17.68 13.67 6.01
N ILE A 245 17.72 12.71 5.10
CA ILE A 245 18.66 11.60 5.12
C ILE A 245 19.85 12.00 4.25
N ASN A 246 21.06 11.98 4.83
CA ASN A 246 22.32 12.10 4.11
C ASN A 246 22.91 10.70 4.00
N LEU A 247 22.91 10.13 2.80
CA LEU A 247 23.46 8.80 2.55
C LEU A 247 24.94 8.76 2.93
N SER A 248 25.34 7.65 3.53
CA SER A 248 26.65 7.39 4.13
C SER A 248 26.99 8.18 5.41
N GLU A 249 26.10 9.05 5.89
CA GLU A 249 26.26 9.81 7.14
C GLU A 249 25.16 9.48 8.18
N THR A 250 23.90 9.46 7.76
CA THR A 250 22.76 9.20 8.66
C THR A 250 22.85 7.79 9.25
N THR A 251 22.75 7.69 10.58
CA THR A 251 22.87 6.42 11.30
C THR A 251 21.52 5.69 11.42
N PRO A 252 21.52 4.37 11.68
CA PRO A 252 20.30 3.63 12.01
C PRO A 252 19.55 4.20 13.23
N GLN A 253 20.30 4.71 14.21
CA GLN A 253 19.74 5.32 15.42
C GLN A 253 19.00 6.61 15.08
N ASP A 254 19.53 7.44 14.18
CA ASP A 254 18.85 8.66 13.71
C ASP A 254 17.53 8.33 13.02
N LEU A 255 17.51 7.31 12.15
CA LEU A 255 16.28 6.85 11.51
C LEU A 255 15.24 6.38 12.53
N ILE A 256 15.64 5.56 13.50
CA ILE A 256 14.73 5.05 14.52
C ILE A 256 14.21 6.18 15.43
N ALA A 257 15.04 7.16 15.76
CA ALA A 257 14.65 8.29 16.58
C ALA A 257 13.58 9.15 15.90
N GLU A 258 13.68 9.36 14.58
CA GLU A 258 12.77 10.23 13.84
C GLU A 258 11.51 9.52 13.31
N LEU A 259 11.61 8.24 12.94
CA LEU A 259 10.54 7.48 12.28
C LEU A 259 9.96 6.36 13.16
N GLY A 260 10.58 6.08 14.30
CA GLY A 260 10.30 4.87 15.08
C GLY A 260 10.98 3.63 14.50
N PRO A 261 10.78 2.47 15.15
CA PRO A 261 11.38 1.21 14.70
C PRO A 261 10.84 0.82 13.31
N PRO A 262 11.68 0.18 12.47
CA PRO A 262 11.21 -0.35 11.20
C PRO A 262 10.17 -1.46 11.42
N ASP A 263 9.29 -1.66 10.44
CA ASP A 263 8.27 -2.71 10.47
C ASP A 263 8.90 -4.12 10.40
N ALA A 264 10.03 -4.24 9.71
CA ALA A 264 10.85 -5.44 9.69
C ALA A 264 12.34 -5.12 9.47
N ILE A 265 13.22 -6.03 9.89
CA ILE A 265 14.66 -5.96 9.62
C ILE A 265 15.08 -7.21 8.87
N TYR A 266 15.55 -7.04 7.63
CA TYR A 266 16.07 -8.13 6.83
C TYR A 266 17.60 -8.11 6.79
N ARG A 267 18.27 -9.14 7.29
CA ARG A 267 19.74 -9.23 7.25
C ARG A 267 20.20 -9.86 5.95
N LYS A 268 21.22 -9.28 5.32
CA LYS A 268 21.84 -9.86 4.13
C LYS A 268 22.63 -11.11 4.55
N ASN A 269 21.99 -12.27 4.51
CA ASN A 269 22.69 -13.53 4.75
C ASN A 269 23.69 -13.77 3.62
N ASP A 270 24.98 -13.81 3.96
CA ASP A 270 26.05 -14.14 3.03
C ASP A 270 25.91 -15.60 2.58
N ARG A 271 25.31 -15.80 1.40
CA ARG A 271 25.11 -17.14 0.81
C ARG A 271 26.44 -17.88 0.54
N ARG A 272 27.61 -17.23 0.67
CA ARG A 272 28.92 -17.89 0.55
C ARG A 272 29.13 -18.99 1.61
N ILE A 273 28.52 -18.89 2.79
CA ILE A 273 28.72 -19.87 3.87
C ILE A 273 27.90 -21.16 3.62
N SER A 274 26.79 -21.09 2.86
CA SER A 274 25.96 -22.26 2.56
C SER A 274 26.60 -23.24 1.55
N ILE A 275 27.65 -22.81 0.83
CA ILE A 275 28.35 -23.65 -0.16
C ILE A 275 29.43 -24.52 0.51
N HIS A 276 29.89 -24.16 1.71
CA HIS A 276 30.91 -24.91 2.45
C HIS A 276 30.35 -26.00 3.38
N ASN A 277 29.06 -25.96 3.73
CA ASN A 277 28.42 -27.07 4.46
C ASN A 277 28.08 -28.29 3.56
N ALA A 278 28.19 -28.15 2.24
CA ALA A 278 27.91 -29.24 1.30
C ALA A 278 29.16 -30.09 0.96
N ARG A 279 30.35 -29.79 1.50
CA ARG A 279 31.59 -30.53 1.20
C ARG A 279 32.44 -30.80 2.44
N GLY A 280 32.16 -31.96 3.06
CA GLY A 280 32.95 -32.60 4.12
C GLY A 280 32.25 -32.48 5.47
N VAL A 281 31.75 -33.55 6.11
CA VAL A 281 32.45 -34.77 6.50
C VAL A 281 31.50 -35.97 6.44
N ASN A 282 31.95 -37.05 5.80
CA ASN A 282 31.35 -38.38 5.91
C ASN A 282 31.37 -38.83 7.38
N GLN A 283 30.21 -39.01 8.01
CA GLN A 283 30.07 -39.94 9.12
C GLN A 283 28.98 -40.97 8.81
N PRO A 284 29.27 -42.28 8.97
CA PRO A 284 28.37 -43.34 8.56
C PRO A 284 27.20 -43.50 9.53
N ARG A 285 26.01 -43.77 8.95
CA ARG A 285 24.85 -44.28 9.68
C ARG A 285 25.22 -45.59 10.37
N LEU A 286 25.03 -45.67 11.68
CA LEU A 286 24.97 -46.95 12.40
C LEU A 286 23.68 -47.04 13.21
N LEU A 287 22.97 -48.13 12.94
CA LEU A 287 21.74 -48.57 13.57
C LEU A 287 21.96 -48.93 15.05
N SER A 288 20.87 -48.86 15.81
CA SER A 288 20.66 -49.32 17.19
C SER A 288 21.14 -50.77 17.41
N PRO A 289 21.35 -51.23 18.67
CA PRO A 289 20.22 -51.61 19.52
C PRO A 289 20.38 -51.37 21.05
N SER A 290 19.26 -51.23 21.75
CA SER A 290 19.15 -51.36 23.22
C SER A 290 19.35 -52.82 23.66
N PRO A 291 19.64 -53.15 24.95
CA PRO A 291 18.56 -53.29 25.95
C PRO A 291 18.94 -53.13 27.45
N GLY A 292 17.93 -52.84 28.30
CA GLY A 292 17.70 -53.63 29.52
C GLY A 292 17.63 -52.94 30.90
N ARG A 293 16.50 -53.20 31.59
CA ARG A 293 16.13 -53.01 33.02
C ARG A 293 15.66 -51.61 33.44
N GLY A 294 14.50 -51.41 34.07
CA GLY A 294 13.44 -52.30 34.58
C GLY A 294 12.71 -51.61 35.76
N LEU A 295 11.38 -51.79 35.84
CA LEU A 295 10.47 -51.52 36.99
C LEU A 295 10.31 -50.03 37.40
N ASP A 296 9.16 -49.44 37.78
CA ASP A 296 7.82 -49.89 38.22
C ASP A 296 6.77 -48.75 37.98
N THR A 297 5.52 -49.13 37.74
CA THR A 297 4.25 -48.34 37.88
C THR A 297 3.75 -48.40 39.35
N PRO A 298 2.74 -47.64 39.87
CA PRO A 298 1.55 -47.09 39.18
C PRO A 298 0.93 -45.76 39.73
N ASP A 299 -0.15 -45.33 39.04
CA ASP A 299 -1.38 -44.61 39.47
C ASP A 299 -1.33 -43.34 40.37
N THR A 300 -2.12 -42.32 40.02
CA THR A 300 -3.30 -41.81 40.78
C THR A 300 -3.72 -40.38 40.32
N ASP A 301 -4.87 -40.31 39.65
CA ASP A 301 -6.03 -39.39 39.77
C ASP A 301 -6.01 -37.83 39.84
N HIS A 302 -7.05 -37.29 39.19
CA HIS A 302 -7.91 -36.13 39.52
C HIS A 302 -7.43 -34.65 39.36
N SER A 303 -7.87 -34.06 38.22
CA SER A 303 -8.63 -32.78 38.04
C SER A 303 -8.29 -31.51 38.84
N SER A 304 -7.99 -30.39 38.14
CA SER A 304 -8.85 -29.16 38.01
C SER A 304 -8.10 -27.89 37.53
N ASN A 305 -8.77 -27.15 36.63
CA ASN A 305 -8.71 -25.70 36.29
C ASN A 305 -7.42 -24.86 36.38
N ASN A 306 -6.95 -24.36 35.23
CA ASN A 306 -7.05 -22.96 34.74
C ASN A 306 -5.91 -22.66 33.73
N SER A 307 -6.27 -22.05 32.60
CA SER A 307 -5.40 -21.54 31.51
C SER A 307 -4.30 -20.58 32.03
N PRO A 308 -3.16 -20.38 31.32
CA PRO A 308 -3.15 -19.70 30.01
C PRO A 308 -2.08 -20.18 28.99
N GLU A 309 -2.24 -19.72 27.73
CA GLU A 309 -1.17 -19.41 26.75
C GLU A 309 -0.24 -20.55 26.24
N ASP A 310 -0.57 -21.14 25.07
CA ASP A 310 0.44 -21.69 24.15
C ASP A 310 0.86 -20.58 23.17
N SER A 311 1.85 -19.80 23.62
CA SER A 311 2.77 -19.10 22.72
C SER A 311 3.89 -20.10 22.44
N ASP A 312 3.99 -20.57 21.20
CA ASP A 312 5.13 -21.39 20.77
C ASP A 312 6.41 -20.55 20.92
N ASP A 313 7.07 -20.79 22.05
CA ASP A 313 8.40 -20.36 22.44
C ASP A 313 9.40 -21.08 21.53
N GLU A 314 9.63 -20.52 20.33
CA GLU A 314 10.86 -20.78 19.59
C GLU A 314 12.02 -20.27 20.44
N THR A 315 12.49 -21.19 21.26
CA THR A 315 13.57 -21.05 22.22
C THR A 315 14.73 -20.34 21.52
N PHE A 316 15.07 -19.15 21.99
CA PHE A 316 16.31 -18.47 21.63
C PHE A 316 17.46 -19.44 21.90
N SER A 317 17.91 -20.15 20.85
CA SER A 317 19.25 -20.69 20.86
C SER A 317 20.14 -19.47 20.92
N SER A 318 20.69 -19.20 22.11
CA SER A 318 21.79 -18.27 22.28
C SER A 318 23.00 -18.85 21.54
N SER A 319 22.96 -18.74 20.21
CA SER A 319 24.17 -18.78 19.42
C SER A 319 25.07 -17.72 20.02
N LYS A 320 26.16 -18.15 20.67
CA LYS A 320 27.23 -17.28 21.13
C LYS A 320 27.61 -16.39 19.95
N VAL A 321 27.11 -15.16 19.95
CA VAL A 321 27.51 -14.15 18.97
C VAL A 321 28.97 -13.87 19.29
N ASP A 322 29.85 -14.23 18.37
CA ASP A 322 31.26 -13.91 18.46
C ASP A 322 31.38 -12.38 18.58
N PRO A 323 32.00 -11.83 19.65
CA PRO A 323 32.17 -10.38 19.81
C PRO A 323 32.96 -9.72 18.67
N SER A 324 33.59 -10.53 17.81
CA SER A 324 34.30 -10.09 16.60
C SER A 324 33.44 -10.07 15.33
N SER A 325 32.18 -10.52 15.37
CA SER A 325 31.29 -10.43 14.21
C SER A 325 30.87 -8.97 14.00
N LEU A 326 31.40 -8.36 12.94
CA LEU A 326 31.00 -7.05 12.46
C LEU A 326 29.46 -6.94 12.39
N PRO A 327 28.87 -5.77 12.70
CA PRO A 327 27.43 -5.59 12.60
C PRO A 327 26.98 -5.92 11.16
N SER A 328 26.07 -6.87 11.03
CA SER A 328 25.65 -7.40 9.73
C SER A 328 24.87 -6.36 8.95
N GLU A 329 25.24 -6.11 7.69
CA GLU A 329 24.46 -5.30 6.76
C GLU A 329 23.00 -5.78 6.71
N CYS A 330 22.07 -4.84 6.73
CA CYS A 330 20.65 -5.17 6.77
C CYS A 330 19.79 -4.09 6.12
N PHE A 331 18.54 -4.45 5.85
CA PHE A 331 17.50 -3.53 5.44
C PHE A 331 16.59 -3.23 6.62
N PHE A 332 16.33 -1.95 6.83
CA PHE A 332 15.21 -1.48 7.62
C PHE A 332 14.02 -1.28 6.68
N ASN A 333 13.00 -2.12 6.84
CA ASN A 333 11.82 -2.10 5.99
C ASN A 333 10.73 -1.25 6.68
N TYR A 334 10.36 -0.13 6.06
CA TYR A 334 9.25 0.70 6.52
C TYR A 334 8.05 0.50 5.57
N PHE A 335 7.37 -0.64 5.68
CA PHE A 335 6.19 -0.99 4.87
C PHE A 335 5.12 0.11 4.90
N HIS A 336 4.87 0.69 6.07
CA HIS A 336 3.87 1.73 6.24
C HIS A 336 4.34 3.10 5.76
N HIS A 337 5.65 3.33 5.59
CA HIS A 337 6.15 4.54 4.93
C HIS A 337 6.40 4.35 3.44
N GLY A 338 6.54 3.11 2.96
CA GLY A 338 6.69 2.77 1.56
C GLY A 338 8.13 2.84 1.06
N PHE A 339 9.12 2.60 1.93
CA PHE A 339 10.53 2.55 1.53
C PHE A 339 11.33 1.55 2.36
N ASP A 340 12.48 1.14 1.84
CA ASP A 340 13.51 0.42 2.57
C ASP A 340 14.77 1.28 2.69
N ALA A 341 15.41 1.26 3.87
CA ALA A 341 16.73 1.85 4.08
C ALA A 341 17.76 0.73 4.21
N PHE A 342 18.79 0.74 3.36
CA PHE A 342 19.89 -0.20 3.45
C PHE A 342 20.96 0.33 4.40
N ILE A 343 21.24 -0.44 5.43
CA ILE A 343 22.20 -0.15 6.49
C ILE A 343 23.48 -0.94 6.19
N SER A 344 24.54 -0.23 5.81
CA SER A 344 25.84 -0.82 5.50
C SER A 344 27.00 0.10 5.89
N TYR A 345 28.23 -0.33 5.63
CA TYR A 345 29.38 0.55 5.74
C TYR A 345 29.30 1.69 4.74
N PRO A 346 29.74 2.91 5.09
CA PRO A 346 29.70 4.07 4.20
C PRO A 346 30.32 3.79 2.83
N THR A 347 29.58 4.13 1.78
CA THR A 347 30.01 4.03 0.37
C THR A 347 29.93 5.40 -0.30
N PRO A 348 30.70 5.66 -1.37
CA PRO A 348 30.51 6.88 -2.15
C PRO A 348 29.04 7.04 -2.57
N SER A 349 28.43 8.17 -2.22
CA SER A 349 27.05 8.48 -2.58
C SER A 349 26.96 8.92 -4.05
N GLY A 350 25.76 8.93 -4.62
CA GLY A 350 25.53 9.45 -5.96
C GLY A 350 25.95 10.92 -6.11
N PRO A 351 26.33 11.36 -7.33
CA PRO A 351 26.75 12.74 -7.58
C PRO A 351 25.62 13.76 -7.37
N ALA A 352 25.98 15.04 -7.29
CA ALA A 352 25.03 16.14 -7.36
C ALA A 352 24.33 16.14 -8.73
N LEU A 353 23.05 16.55 -8.75
CA LEU A 353 22.34 16.72 -10.01
C LEU A 353 22.95 17.88 -10.81
N PRO A 354 23.24 17.70 -12.11
CA PRO A 354 23.74 18.78 -12.95
C PRO A 354 22.78 19.97 -12.94
N GLY A 355 23.27 21.15 -12.55
CA GLY A 355 22.45 22.36 -12.44
C GLY A 355 21.93 22.67 -11.03
N SER A 356 22.18 21.81 -10.04
CA SER A 356 21.98 22.14 -8.62
C SER A 356 23.17 22.92 -8.05
N GLU A 357 22.90 23.78 -7.06
CA GLU A 357 23.89 24.45 -6.21
C GLU A 357 24.68 23.48 -5.30
N LEU A 358 24.27 22.22 -5.20
CA LEU A 358 24.98 21.20 -4.42
C LEU A 358 26.30 20.79 -5.08
N SER A 359 27.33 20.63 -4.25
CA SER A 359 28.60 20.02 -4.68
C SER A 359 28.60 18.52 -4.41
N ASP A 360 29.39 17.79 -5.20
CA ASP A 360 29.61 16.35 -4.96
C ASP A 360 30.15 16.11 -3.56
N THR A 361 29.60 15.09 -2.90
CA THR A 361 30.04 14.67 -1.57
C THR A 361 31.39 13.98 -1.68
N PRO A 362 32.41 14.37 -0.88
CA PRO A 362 33.70 13.69 -0.90
C PRO A 362 33.53 12.21 -0.49
N PRO A 363 34.43 11.31 -0.93
CA PRO A 363 34.39 9.92 -0.51
C PRO A 363 34.36 9.82 1.02
N PRO A 364 33.46 9.01 1.60
CA PRO A 364 33.34 8.92 3.04
C PRO A 364 34.63 8.35 3.65
N ALA A 365 34.99 8.84 4.84
CA ALA A 365 36.08 8.27 5.60
C ALA A 365 35.79 6.81 5.95
N THR A 366 36.83 5.97 6.00
CA THR A 366 36.69 4.57 6.44
C THR A 366 36.16 4.55 7.88
N SER A 367 34.94 4.07 8.06
CA SER A 367 34.26 3.99 9.36
C SER A 367 33.80 2.56 9.61
N SER A 368 33.85 2.13 10.86
CA SER A 368 33.27 0.86 11.32
C SER A 368 31.80 0.99 11.74
N LEU A 369 31.25 2.21 11.73
CA LEU A 369 29.84 2.47 12.02
C LEU A 369 29.02 2.29 10.75
N LEU A 370 27.91 1.56 10.86
CA LEU A 370 26.96 1.42 9.78
C LEU A 370 26.11 2.70 9.63
N THR A 371 25.85 3.07 8.40
CA THR A 371 25.01 4.21 8.01
C THR A 371 24.01 3.78 6.95
N VAL A 372 23.04 4.64 6.68
CA VAL A 372 22.12 4.47 5.56
C VAL A 372 22.88 4.77 4.28
N THR A 373 23.06 3.78 3.41
CA THR A 373 23.82 3.96 2.16
C THR A 373 22.96 3.92 0.92
N LYS A 374 21.77 3.34 0.99
CA LYS A 374 20.82 3.27 -0.13
C LYS A 374 19.40 3.40 0.40
N LEU A 375 18.53 4.05 -0.37
CA LEU A 375 17.09 4.12 -0.09
C LEU A 375 16.30 3.55 -1.27
N ILE A 376 15.40 2.61 -1.04
CA ILE A 376 14.52 2.04 -2.07
C ILE A 376 13.10 2.55 -1.83
N VAL A 377 12.57 3.34 -2.75
CA VAL A 377 11.24 3.93 -2.68
C VAL A 377 10.26 3.10 -3.51
N HIS A 378 9.17 2.65 -2.90
CA HIS A 378 8.21 1.73 -3.51
C HIS A 378 6.94 2.44 -4.00
N GLY A 379 6.56 2.18 -5.26
CA GLY A 379 5.41 2.80 -5.91
C GLY A 379 4.07 2.11 -5.63
N ASN A 380 4.08 0.89 -5.09
CA ASN A 380 2.89 0.05 -4.84
C ASN A 380 1.92 0.00 -6.04
N VAL A 381 2.46 -0.19 -7.25
CA VAL A 381 1.69 -0.12 -8.51
C VAL A 381 0.82 -1.38 -8.67
N PRO A 382 -0.51 -1.27 -8.84
CA PRO A 382 -1.34 -2.43 -9.17
C PRO A 382 -0.83 -3.21 -10.39
N GLY A 383 -0.75 -4.53 -10.25
CA GLY A 383 -0.20 -5.42 -11.29
C GLY A 383 1.32 -5.62 -11.23
N SER A 384 2.04 -4.89 -10.36
CA SER A 384 3.44 -5.17 -10.08
C SER A 384 3.61 -6.34 -9.12
N TYR A 385 4.77 -6.99 -9.17
CA TYR A 385 5.11 -8.08 -8.24
C TYR A 385 5.05 -7.68 -6.76
N PRO A 386 5.64 -6.54 -6.31
CA PRO A 386 5.58 -6.13 -4.91
C PRO A 386 4.25 -5.44 -4.53
N PHE A 387 3.20 -5.54 -5.35
CA PHE A 387 1.93 -4.88 -5.07
C PHE A 387 1.34 -5.31 -3.72
N ASN A 388 0.88 -4.33 -2.97
CA ASN A 388 0.37 -4.38 -1.60
C ASN A 388 1.38 -4.85 -0.54
N ARG A 389 2.66 -5.06 -0.87
CA ARG A 389 3.71 -5.32 0.12
C ARG A 389 4.11 -4.05 0.88
N TYR A 390 4.20 -2.93 0.17
CA TYR A 390 4.50 -1.61 0.72
C TYR A 390 3.32 -0.67 0.52
N ARG A 391 3.20 0.35 1.35
CA ARG A 391 2.45 1.55 1.01
C ARG A 391 3.11 2.24 -0.20
N ARG A 392 2.32 2.91 -1.04
CA ARG A 392 2.86 3.82 -2.04
C ARG A 392 3.60 4.99 -1.37
N SER A 393 4.83 5.22 -1.81
CA SER A 393 5.59 6.43 -1.57
C SER A 393 5.64 7.27 -2.82
N ARG A 394 5.14 8.50 -2.74
CA ARG A 394 5.32 9.47 -3.81
C ARG A 394 6.71 10.06 -3.71
N TRP A 395 7.32 10.29 -4.86
CA TRP A 395 8.65 10.89 -4.92
C TRP A 395 8.70 12.02 -5.94
N LYS A 396 9.66 12.91 -5.73
CA LYS A 396 10.05 13.97 -6.66
C LYS A 396 11.57 13.98 -6.83
N ILE A 397 12.01 14.25 -8.04
CA ILE A 397 13.42 14.59 -8.33
C ILE A 397 13.42 16.06 -8.72
N LEU A 398 14.14 16.88 -7.96
CA LEU A 398 14.28 18.30 -8.23
C LEU A 398 15.47 18.47 -9.18
N LEU A 399 15.20 18.79 -10.45
CA LEU A 399 16.24 18.93 -11.47
C LEU A 399 16.91 20.30 -11.43
N ASP A 400 16.23 21.29 -10.84
CA ASP A 400 16.75 22.64 -10.65
C ASP A 400 16.40 23.19 -9.25
N ASP A 401 17.20 24.15 -8.77
CA ASP A 401 16.96 24.79 -7.48
C ASP A 401 15.74 25.73 -7.50
N SER A 402 15.25 26.07 -8.70
CA SER A 402 14.04 26.89 -8.88
C SER A 402 12.75 26.10 -8.60
N GLY A 403 12.83 24.76 -8.51
CA GLY A 403 11.71 23.86 -8.25
C GLY A 403 10.68 23.83 -9.39
N ARG A 404 11.06 24.32 -10.57
CA ARG A 404 10.18 24.38 -11.76
C ARG A 404 10.33 23.12 -12.61
N GLU A 405 11.54 22.55 -12.64
CA GLU A 405 11.80 21.30 -13.32
C GLU A 405 11.77 20.14 -12.32
N VAL A 406 10.64 19.44 -12.30
CA VAL A 406 10.41 18.33 -11.37
C VAL A 406 9.92 17.11 -12.14
N LEU A 407 10.53 15.97 -11.84
CA LEU A 407 10.01 14.65 -12.18
C LEU A 407 9.25 14.09 -10.98
N THR A 408 8.11 13.46 -11.19
CA THR A 408 7.31 12.89 -10.11
C THR A 408 7.11 11.39 -10.29
N SER A 409 6.67 10.73 -9.22
CA SER A 409 6.25 9.33 -9.23
C SER A 409 5.04 9.02 -10.13
N GLU A 410 4.41 10.04 -10.73
CA GLU A 410 3.30 9.90 -11.68
C GLU A 410 3.73 10.18 -13.13
N THR A 411 4.93 10.71 -13.37
CA THR A 411 5.48 10.93 -14.71
C THR A 411 5.74 9.58 -15.40
N HIS A 412 5.34 9.45 -16.66
CA HIS A 412 5.62 8.25 -17.45
C HIS A 412 7.13 8.08 -17.62
N TYR A 413 7.62 6.83 -17.57
CA TYR A 413 9.06 6.59 -17.55
C TYR A 413 9.79 7.12 -18.80
N ASP A 414 9.19 7.06 -19.99
CA ASP A 414 9.81 7.62 -21.20
C ASP A 414 10.16 9.11 -21.06
N GLU A 415 9.29 9.89 -20.40
CA GLU A 415 9.53 11.30 -20.12
C GLU A 415 10.57 11.48 -19.00
N VAL A 416 10.54 10.63 -17.97
CA VAL A 416 11.60 10.58 -16.94
C VAL A 416 12.96 10.35 -17.59
N ALA A 417 13.05 9.37 -18.47
CA ALA A 417 14.27 8.99 -19.17
C ALA A 417 14.77 10.13 -20.09
N GLU A 418 13.89 10.72 -20.91
CA GLU A 418 14.23 11.83 -21.79
C GLU A 418 14.80 13.03 -21.01
N ARG A 419 14.14 13.42 -19.92
CA ARG A 419 14.60 14.56 -19.11
C ARG A 419 15.92 14.26 -18.40
N LEU A 420 16.08 13.08 -17.81
CA LEU A 420 17.33 12.71 -17.16
C LEU A 420 18.48 12.55 -18.16
N GLN A 421 18.22 12.04 -19.37
CA GLN A 421 19.21 12.01 -20.45
C GLN A 421 19.71 13.41 -20.81
N ASN A 422 18.80 14.38 -20.88
CA ASN A 422 19.16 15.77 -21.15
C ASN A 422 19.98 16.39 -20.01
N VAL A 423 19.60 16.13 -18.75
CA VAL A 423 20.31 16.62 -17.56
C VAL A 423 21.73 16.05 -17.47
N TRP A 424 21.91 14.75 -17.71
CA TRP A 424 23.20 14.06 -17.61
C TRP A 424 24.03 14.10 -18.90
N LYS A 425 23.58 14.84 -19.91
CA LYS A 425 24.24 14.89 -21.21
C LYS A 425 25.66 15.45 -21.09
N GLY A 426 26.64 14.64 -21.46
CA GLY A 426 28.06 15.00 -21.37
C GLY A 426 28.70 14.82 -19.99
N SER A 427 27.96 14.28 -19.01
CA SER A 427 28.49 13.94 -17.69
C SER A 427 29.12 12.54 -17.63
N TYR A 428 28.86 11.68 -18.62
CA TYR A 428 29.40 10.32 -18.69
C TYR A 428 30.84 10.31 -19.22
N ALA A 429 31.66 9.36 -18.76
CA ALA A 429 33.05 9.25 -19.21
C ALA A 429 33.14 8.76 -20.66
N SER A 430 32.14 8.01 -21.14
CA SER A 430 32.05 7.58 -22.53
C SER A 430 30.61 7.34 -22.99
N SER A 431 30.36 7.40 -24.31
CA SER A 431 29.08 7.03 -24.91
C SER A 431 28.70 5.55 -24.67
N SER A 432 29.69 4.68 -24.49
CA SER A 432 29.46 3.27 -24.15
C SER A 432 28.94 3.09 -22.72
N GLU A 433 29.42 3.89 -21.77
CA GLU A 433 28.94 3.89 -20.38
C GLU A 433 27.51 4.42 -20.30
N GLU A 434 27.24 5.55 -20.96
CA GLU A 434 25.91 6.13 -21.10
C GLU A 434 24.90 5.11 -21.63
N THR A 435 25.25 4.43 -22.73
CA THR A 435 24.39 3.40 -23.33
C THR A 435 24.22 2.19 -22.41
N ALA A 436 25.25 1.80 -21.65
CA ALA A 436 25.20 0.64 -20.77
C ALA A 436 24.30 0.86 -19.54
N LEU A 437 24.38 2.04 -18.91
CA LEU A 437 23.57 2.40 -17.75
C LEU A 437 22.10 2.61 -18.13
N GLN A 438 21.85 3.24 -19.27
CA GLN A 438 20.50 3.59 -19.72
C GLN A 438 19.80 2.46 -20.48
N ARG A 439 20.49 1.34 -20.75
CA ARG A 439 19.87 0.19 -21.42
C ARG A 439 18.98 -0.58 -20.44
N GLY A 440 17.71 -0.71 -20.81
CA GLY A 440 16.75 -1.53 -20.08
C GLY A 440 17.25 -2.96 -19.88
N MET A 441 17.46 -3.35 -18.63
CA MET A 441 17.82 -4.71 -18.24
C MET A 441 16.59 -5.44 -17.72
N VAL A 442 16.20 -6.53 -18.38
CA VAL A 442 15.01 -7.31 -17.98
C VAL A 442 15.25 -8.02 -16.65
N LEU A 443 14.41 -7.73 -15.66
CA LEU A 443 14.36 -8.41 -14.37
C LEU A 443 13.21 -9.43 -14.38
N ASN A 444 13.56 -10.71 -14.24
CA ASN A 444 12.58 -11.79 -14.15
C ASN A 444 12.42 -12.24 -12.69
N ARG A 445 11.33 -11.81 -12.05
CA ARG A 445 11.02 -12.12 -10.65
C ARG A 445 10.41 -13.52 -10.45
N GLY A 446 10.15 -14.27 -11.53
CA GLY A 446 9.50 -15.58 -11.46
C GLY A 446 10.39 -16.75 -11.05
N TRP A 447 11.71 -16.53 -10.85
CA TRP A 447 12.71 -17.59 -10.68
C TRP A 447 13.50 -17.49 -9.35
N GLY A 448 13.15 -16.53 -8.47
CA GLY A 448 13.88 -16.22 -7.23
C GLY A 448 13.26 -16.83 -5.96
N ASP A 449 14.06 -17.59 -5.22
CA ASP A 449 13.71 -18.19 -3.93
C ASP A 449 13.86 -17.15 -2.80
N SER A 450 12.83 -16.31 -2.61
CA SER A 450 12.43 -15.60 -1.37
C SER A 450 11.45 -14.46 -1.69
N PRO A 451 10.13 -14.66 -1.58
CA PRO A 451 9.09 -13.65 -1.85
C PRO A 451 9.20 -12.37 -0.99
N GLU A 452 10.00 -12.43 0.08
CA GLU A 452 10.01 -11.45 1.17
C GLU A 452 11.22 -10.51 1.18
N SER A 453 12.13 -10.53 0.20
CA SER A 453 13.37 -9.72 0.30
C SER A 453 13.55 -8.68 -0.81
N SER A 454 13.90 -7.45 -0.41
CA SER A 454 14.36 -6.37 -1.32
C SER A 454 15.83 -6.56 -1.77
N VAL A 455 16.46 -7.68 -1.39
CA VAL A 455 17.87 -8.01 -1.72
C VAL A 455 18.13 -8.24 -3.20
N GLU A 456 17.10 -8.51 -4.02
CA GLU A 456 17.27 -8.71 -5.46
C GLU A 456 17.93 -7.51 -6.17
N PHE A 457 17.85 -6.30 -5.58
CA PHE A 457 18.50 -5.08 -6.08
C PHE A 457 20.01 -4.99 -5.82
N LEU A 458 20.59 -5.87 -4.99
CA LEU A 458 21.98 -5.74 -4.52
C LEU A 458 22.98 -6.70 -5.17
N GLY A 459 22.56 -7.62 -6.04
CA GLY A 459 23.38 -8.81 -6.34
C GLY A 459 23.89 -9.01 -7.76
N GLY A 460 23.38 -8.29 -8.76
CA GLY A 460 23.69 -8.60 -10.18
C GLY A 460 24.18 -7.44 -11.02
N TRP A 461 23.87 -6.19 -10.65
CA TRP A 461 24.08 -5.04 -11.52
C TRP A 461 25.50 -4.46 -11.41
N GLU A 462 26.06 -4.34 -10.21
CA GLU A 462 27.44 -3.85 -9.98
C GLU A 462 28.52 -4.80 -10.57
N GLU A 463 28.26 -6.12 -10.68
CA GLU A 463 29.20 -7.10 -11.24
C GLU A 463 29.00 -7.36 -12.76
N SER A 464 27.81 -7.12 -13.32
CA SER A 464 27.51 -7.45 -14.73
C SER A 464 28.13 -6.49 -15.74
N VAL A 465 28.67 -5.35 -15.30
CA VAL A 465 29.38 -4.39 -16.16
C VAL A 465 30.71 -4.95 -16.72
N GLY A 466 31.14 -6.14 -16.27
CA GLY A 466 32.41 -6.78 -16.68
C GLY A 466 32.37 -8.25 -17.13
N GLY A 467 31.20 -8.90 -17.29
CA GLY A 467 31.12 -10.36 -17.48
C GLY A 467 30.29 -10.84 -18.67
N LYS A 468 30.83 -11.78 -19.47
CA LYS A 468 30.20 -12.37 -20.68
C LYS A 468 28.77 -12.90 -20.45
N HIS A 469 27.82 -12.37 -21.22
CA HIS A 469 26.45 -12.87 -21.35
C HIS A 469 26.40 -14.33 -21.83
N ARG A 470 25.66 -15.19 -21.12
CA ARG A 470 25.09 -16.43 -21.67
C ARG A 470 23.65 -16.16 -22.07
N ALA A 471 23.36 -16.26 -23.36
CA ALA A 471 22.00 -16.27 -23.90
C ALA A 471 21.37 -17.66 -23.71
N ALA A 472 20.14 -17.74 -23.21
CA ALA A 472 19.35 -18.97 -23.27
C ALA A 472 17.82 -18.71 -23.31
N SER A 473 17.26 -19.06 -24.48
CA SER A 473 15.91 -19.55 -24.83
C SER A 473 14.66 -19.09 -24.04
N SER A 474 13.77 -18.41 -24.76
CA SER A 474 12.36 -18.20 -24.44
C SER A 474 11.52 -19.47 -24.65
N GLY A 475 10.82 -19.93 -23.60
CA GLY A 475 9.72 -20.89 -23.67
C GLY A 475 8.36 -20.19 -23.81
N PRO A 476 7.31 -20.88 -24.29
CA PRO A 476 6.04 -20.25 -24.66
C PRO A 476 5.20 -19.87 -23.45
N ASP A 477 4.57 -18.72 -23.60
CA ASP A 477 3.73 -18.01 -22.65
C ASP A 477 2.48 -18.83 -22.27
N SER A 478 2.37 -19.21 -21.00
CA SER A 478 1.17 -19.82 -20.44
C SER A 478 0.76 -19.11 -19.15
N GLY A 479 -0.17 -18.16 -19.29
CA GLY A 479 -1.12 -17.75 -18.24
C GLY A 479 -0.63 -16.72 -17.20
N GLN A 480 -1.10 -15.47 -17.34
CA GLN A 480 -1.28 -14.49 -16.23
C GLN A 480 -0.12 -14.39 -15.22
N GLY A 481 1.13 -14.36 -15.68
CA GLY A 481 2.26 -14.00 -14.85
C GLY A 481 2.33 -12.49 -14.61
N LEU A 482 2.73 -12.07 -13.42
CA LEU A 482 3.19 -10.70 -13.14
C LEU A 482 4.36 -10.44 -14.11
N GLY A 483 4.14 -9.60 -15.12
CA GLY A 483 5.07 -9.45 -16.24
C GLY A 483 6.47 -9.01 -15.80
N ASN A 484 7.49 -9.38 -16.57
CA ASN A 484 8.86 -8.91 -16.35
C ASN A 484 8.92 -7.37 -16.31
N THR A 485 9.80 -6.85 -15.45
CA THR A 485 10.12 -5.43 -15.34
C THR A 485 11.46 -5.13 -15.99
N GLU A 486 11.74 -3.87 -16.25
CA GLU A 486 13.01 -3.42 -16.80
C GLU A 486 13.68 -2.45 -15.83
N LEU A 487 15.00 -2.61 -15.68
CA LEU A 487 15.84 -1.77 -14.84
C LEU A 487 16.60 -0.77 -15.70
N TYR A 488 16.60 0.48 -15.26
CA TYR A 488 17.28 1.58 -15.93
C TYR A 488 18.07 2.43 -14.94
N GLY A 489 19.34 2.70 -15.25
CA GLY A 489 20.24 3.43 -14.37
C GLY A 489 20.57 4.84 -14.87
N PHE A 490 20.69 5.75 -13.91
CA PHE A 490 21.30 7.07 -14.05
C PHE A 490 22.29 7.26 -12.88
N PRO A 491 23.24 8.22 -12.95
CA PRO A 491 24.14 8.46 -11.83
C PRO A 491 23.37 8.70 -10.52
N GLY A 492 23.62 7.85 -9.52
CA GLY A 492 22.95 7.89 -8.22
C GLY A 492 21.51 7.33 -8.17
N LEU A 493 20.96 6.86 -9.29
CA LEU A 493 19.55 6.47 -9.40
C LEU A 493 19.35 5.18 -10.20
N LEU A 494 18.46 4.30 -9.74
CA LEU A 494 18.02 3.12 -10.48
C LEU A 494 16.50 3.05 -10.45
N PHE A 495 15.89 2.86 -11.62
CA PHE A 495 14.45 2.75 -11.79
C PHE A 495 14.07 1.32 -12.17
N GLU A 496 13.09 0.75 -11.49
CA GLU A 496 12.37 -0.43 -11.96
C GLU A 496 11.07 0.00 -12.62
N VAL A 497 10.88 -0.40 -13.87
CA VAL A 497 9.81 0.09 -14.74
C VAL A 497 8.97 -1.08 -15.22
N LEU A 498 7.66 -0.93 -15.13
CA LEU A 498 6.69 -1.87 -15.69
C LEU A 498 6.54 -1.67 -17.20
N LYS A 499 5.99 -2.67 -17.90
CA LYS A 499 5.73 -2.58 -19.36
C LYS A 499 4.83 -1.43 -19.80
N ASN A 500 4.03 -0.88 -18.89
CA ASN A 500 3.18 0.29 -19.15
C ASN A 500 3.87 1.62 -18.79
N GLY A 501 5.18 1.61 -18.57
CA GLY A 501 5.99 2.79 -18.24
C GLY A 501 5.80 3.34 -16.83
N ALA A 502 5.02 2.68 -15.97
CA ALA A 502 4.94 3.06 -14.56
C ALA A 502 6.20 2.63 -13.79
N VAL A 503 6.76 3.53 -12.99
CA VAL A 503 7.88 3.23 -12.10
C VAL A 503 7.38 2.43 -10.89
N SER A 504 7.80 1.17 -10.80
CA SER A 504 7.50 0.24 -9.69
C SER A 504 8.26 0.62 -8.43
N SER A 505 9.56 0.92 -8.57
CA SER A 505 10.41 1.39 -7.48
C SER A 505 11.58 2.23 -8.00
N MET A 506 12.14 3.07 -7.13
CA MET A 506 13.35 3.85 -7.39
C MET A 506 14.36 3.59 -6.27
N THR A 507 15.58 3.20 -6.61
CA THR A 507 16.71 3.11 -5.68
C THR A 507 17.59 4.34 -5.81
N ILE A 508 17.92 4.95 -4.67
CA ILE A 508 18.77 6.13 -4.55
C ILE A 508 20.07 5.70 -3.86
N TYR A 509 21.20 6.11 -4.43
CA TYR A 509 22.56 5.78 -3.99
C TYR A 509 23.30 7.01 -3.49
#